data_AF-A0A3C0B1E2-F1
#
_entry.id   AF-A0A3C0B1E2-F1
#
_cell.length_a   1.000
_cell.length_b   1.000
_cell.length_c   1.000
_cell.angle_alpha   90.00
_cell.angle_beta   90.00
_cell.angle_gamma   90.00
#
_symmetry.space_group_name_H-M   'P 1'
#
loop_
_entity.id
_entity.type
_entity.pdbx_description
1 polymer ?
#
loop_
_entity_poly.entity_id
_entity_poly.type
_entity_poly.pdbx_seq_one_letter_code
_entity_poly.pdbx_strand_id
1 'polypeptide(L)'
;LSYNINRKNSDLKFFEFGKTYHKFESGFEEHKHLTMFITGNRNQESWTNAQKPTDFFMFKGYVNGVLERLGIQKTQILPLKSDVFSEGIAIGFGNDVLVEYGVVKKSILKHFDIKQEVLFADFNWALILKLLSNTIKFTEIPKYPEVRRDLSLLLDDGVSFDTIYKLA
;
A
#
# COMPACT_ATOMS: atom_id res chain seq x y z
N LEU A 1 -10.74 11.98 8.29
CA LEU A 1 -11.75 11.63 7.26
C LEU A 1 -13.16 12.10 7.62
N SER A 2 -13.75 11.63 8.73
CA SER A 2 -15.12 11.96 9.18
C SER A 2 -15.46 13.45 9.11
N TYR A 3 -14.53 14.32 9.55
CA TYR A 3 -14.68 15.77 9.46
C TYR A 3 -15.09 16.28 8.07
N ASN A 4 -14.46 15.76 7.00
CA ASN A 4 -14.73 16.18 5.63
C ASN A 4 -15.98 15.47 5.06
N ILE A 5 -16.18 14.20 5.40
CA ILE A 5 -17.39 13.45 5.01
C ILE A 5 -18.64 14.15 5.54
N ASN A 6 -18.63 14.60 6.80
CA ASN A 6 -19.72 15.34 7.43
C ASN A 6 -19.98 16.72 6.78
N ARG A 7 -19.08 17.17 5.91
CA ARG A 7 -19.18 18.42 5.11
C ARG A 7 -19.45 18.13 3.63
N LYS A 8 -20.00 16.94 3.33
CA LYS A 8 -20.38 16.49 1.98
C LYS A 8 -19.20 16.30 1.02
N ASN A 9 -18.00 16.10 1.55
CA ASN A 9 -16.83 15.70 0.77
C ASN A 9 -16.56 14.21 0.97
N SER A 10 -17.10 13.37 0.07
CA SER A 10 -16.99 11.89 0.16
C SER A 10 -15.71 11.34 -0.46
N ASP A 11 -15.16 12.01 -1.48
CA ASP A 11 -14.02 11.51 -2.24
C ASP A 11 -12.73 12.11 -1.68
N LEU A 12 -12.04 11.36 -0.83
CA LEU A 12 -10.92 11.87 -0.03
C LEU A 12 -9.67 11.04 -0.26
N LYS A 13 -8.55 11.74 -0.46
CA LYS A 13 -7.20 11.19 -0.62
C LYS A 13 -6.26 12.00 0.25
N PHE A 14 -5.79 11.43 1.35
CA PHE A 14 -4.90 12.10 2.30
C PHE A 14 -3.62 11.30 2.49
N PHE A 15 -2.57 12.03 2.84
CA PHE A 15 -1.34 11.45 3.35
C PHE A 15 -0.76 12.36 4.43
N GLU A 16 0.04 11.79 5.34
CA GLU A 16 0.68 12.55 6.41
C GLU A 16 2.02 11.90 6.80
N PHE A 17 3.03 12.74 7.03
CA PHE A 17 4.26 12.33 7.71
C PHE A 17 4.17 12.67 9.19
N GLY A 18 4.43 11.68 10.06
CA GLY A 18 4.24 11.86 11.49
C GLY A 18 5.12 10.94 12.33
N LYS A 19 4.98 11.06 13.66
CA LYS A 19 5.65 10.22 14.64
C LYS A 19 4.62 9.62 15.58
N THR A 20 4.77 8.34 15.92
CA THR A 20 4.05 7.72 17.04
C THR A 20 4.97 7.56 18.24
N TYR A 21 4.45 7.75 19.43
CA TYR A 21 5.18 7.64 20.69
C TYR A 21 4.61 6.48 21.51
N HIS A 22 5.47 5.54 21.87
CA HIS A 22 5.10 4.37 22.66
C HIS A 22 5.88 4.35 23.96
N LYS A 23 5.22 4.03 25.07
CA LYS A 23 5.85 3.91 26.38
C LYS A 23 5.85 2.44 26.79
N PHE A 24 7.04 1.88 26.94
CA PHE A 24 7.28 0.54 27.44
C PHE A 24 8.00 0.61 28.80
N GLU A 25 8.09 -0.52 29.50
CA GLU A 25 8.86 -0.61 30.74
C GLU A 25 10.35 -0.30 30.51
N SER A 26 10.87 -0.63 29.31
CA SER A 26 12.24 -0.38 28.88
C SER A 26 12.53 1.06 28.45
N GLY A 27 11.51 1.91 28.30
CA GLY A 27 11.68 3.30 27.89
C GLY A 27 10.63 3.79 26.89
N PHE A 28 10.99 4.82 26.12
CA PHE A 28 10.13 5.41 25.11
C PHE A 28 10.64 5.06 23.71
N GLU A 29 9.73 4.67 22.82
CA GLU A 29 10.02 4.48 21.42
C GLU A 29 9.30 5.52 20.57
N GLU A 30 10.02 6.06 19.58
CA GLU A 30 9.49 6.99 18.59
C GLU A 30 9.64 6.39 17.20
N HIS A 31 8.52 6.16 16.53
CA HIS A 31 8.49 5.60 15.17
C HIS A 31 8.00 6.65 14.19
N LYS A 32 8.74 6.84 13.09
CA LYS A 32 8.39 7.77 12.01
C LYS A 32 7.57 7.05 10.95
N HIS A 33 6.51 7.70 10.49
CA HIS A 33 5.54 7.12 9.58
C HIS A 33 5.25 8.03 8.40
N LEU A 34 4.96 7.40 7.26
CA LEU A 34 4.15 8.00 6.21
C LEU A 34 2.83 7.23 6.19
N THR A 35 1.73 7.91 6.40
CA THR A 35 0.40 7.31 6.35
C THR A 35 -0.37 7.79 5.14
N MET A 36 -1.26 6.95 4.63
CA MET A 36 -2.15 7.28 3.51
C MET A 36 -3.57 6.80 3.78
N PHE A 37 -4.55 7.62 3.44
CA PHE A 37 -5.96 7.27 3.51
C PHE A 37 -6.64 7.58 2.18
N ILE A 38 -7.45 6.64 1.69
CA ILE A 38 -8.32 6.88 0.55
C ILE A 38 -9.72 6.32 0.78
N THR A 39 -10.72 7.05 0.30
CA THR A 39 -12.12 6.65 0.37
C THR A 39 -12.94 7.38 -0.69
N GLY A 40 -14.09 6.81 -1.06
CA GLY A 40 -14.96 7.34 -2.11
C GLY A 40 -14.48 6.97 -3.53
N ASN A 41 -14.87 7.78 -4.50
CA ASN A 41 -14.61 7.53 -5.92
C ASN A 41 -13.16 7.82 -6.32
N ARG A 42 -12.70 7.11 -7.35
CA ARG A 42 -11.34 7.27 -7.89
C ARG A 42 -11.13 8.65 -8.49
N ASN A 43 -12.11 9.12 -9.23
CA ASN A 43 -12.04 10.36 -10.01
C ASN A 43 -13.27 11.20 -9.68
N GLN A 44 -13.13 12.51 -9.80
CA GLN A 44 -14.26 13.42 -9.75
C GLN A 44 -15.26 13.10 -10.86
N GLU A 45 -16.52 13.48 -10.63
CA GLU A 45 -17.59 13.32 -11.61
C GLU A 45 -17.21 13.96 -12.94
N SER A 46 -17.41 13.21 -14.03
CA SER A 46 -17.14 13.67 -15.37
C SER A 46 -18.09 12.99 -16.35
N TRP A 47 -18.58 13.75 -17.33
CA TRP A 47 -19.49 13.25 -18.36
C TRP A 47 -18.86 12.19 -19.26
N THR A 48 -17.52 12.15 -19.35
CA THR A 48 -16.80 11.19 -20.19
C THR A 48 -16.47 9.88 -19.48
N ASN A 49 -16.57 9.84 -18.14
CA ASN A 49 -16.08 8.71 -17.35
C ASN A 49 -17.11 8.26 -16.32
N ALA A 50 -17.47 6.98 -16.36
CA ALA A 50 -18.30 6.39 -15.33
C ALA A 50 -17.60 6.48 -13.95
N GLN A 51 -18.39 6.82 -12.93
CA GLN A 51 -17.91 6.84 -11.55
C GLN A 51 -17.55 5.42 -11.10
N LYS A 52 -16.36 5.28 -10.52
CA LYS A 52 -15.86 4.02 -9.98
C LYS A 52 -15.28 4.26 -8.59
N PRO A 53 -15.74 3.53 -7.56
CA PRO A 53 -15.11 3.55 -6.24
C PRO A 53 -13.64 3.17 -6.30
N THR A 54 -12.83 3.77 -5.42
CA THR A 54 -11.48 3.27 -5.18
C THR A 54 -11.60 1.87 -4.59
N ASP A 55 -10.84 0.92 -5.14
CA ASP A 55 -10.76 -0.45 -4.62
C ASP A 55 -9.35 -0.73 -4.07
N PHE A 56 -9.23 -1.88 -3.43
CA PHE A 56 -7.97 -2.36 -2.85
C PHE A 56 -6.82 -2.38 -3.86
N PHE A 57 -7.06 -2.80 -5.10
CA PHE A 57 -6.01 -2.91 -6.12
C PHE A 57 -5.54 -1.55 -6.65
N MET A 58 -6.45 -0.58 -6.80
CA MET A 58 -6.07 0.80 -7.10
C MET A 58 -5.20 1.37 -5.98
N PHE A 59 -5.57 1.12 -4.73
CA PHE A 59 -4.78 1.59 -3.59
C PHE A 59 -3.42 0.89 -3.46
N LYS A 60 -3.35 -0.42 -3.74
CA LYS A 60 -2.09 -1.15 -3.92
C LYS A 60 -1.20 -0.48 -4.96
N GLY A 61 -1.77 0.00 -6.06
CA GLY A 61 -1.04 0.77 -7.08
C GLY A 61 -0.39 2.03 -6.52
N TYR A 62 -1.08 2.78 -5.65
CA TYR A 62 -0.49 3.95 -4.99
C TYR A 62 0.63 3.56 -4.02
N VAL A 63 0.44 2.50 -3.22
CA VAL A 63 1.46 2.00 -2.29
C VAL A 63 2.72 1.56 -3.04
N ASN A 64 2.55 0.75 -4.09
CA ASN A 64 3.65 0.30 -4.94
C ASN A 64 4.33 1.47 -5.64
N GLY A 65 3.56 2.45 -6.13
CA GLY A 65 4.10 3.65 -6.76
C GLY A 65 5.02 4.45 -5.83
N VAL A 66 4.72 4.51 -4.53
CA VAL A 66 5.63 5.14 -3.54
C VAL A 66 6.94 4.37 -3.42
N LEU A 67 6.88 3.03 -3.26
CA LEU A 67 8.07 2.19 -3.14
C LEU A 67 8.94 2.23 -4.42
N GLU A 68 8.31 2.10 -5.59
CA GLU A 68 8.98 2.18 -6.89
C GLU A 68 9.64 3.53 -7.11
N ARG A 69 8.94 4.63 -6.77
CA ARG A 69 9.49 5.98 -6.90
C ARG A 69 10.74 6.20 -6.03
N LEU A 70 10.81 5.49 -4.91
CA LEU A 70 11.95 5.49 -4.00
C LEU A 70 13.04 4.47 -4.38
N GLY A 71 12.86 3.74 -5.48
CA GLY A 71 13.81 2.73 -5.96
C GLY A 71 13.81 1.43 -5.15
N ILE A 72 12.80 1.21 -4.31
CA ILE A 72 12.67 0.01 -3.48
C ILE A 72 11.91 -1.05 -4.27
N GLN A 73 12.65 -1.97 -4.89
CA GLN A 73 12.08 -2.98 -5.81
C GLN A 73 12.12 -4.42 -5.27
N LYS A 74 13.08 -4.75 -4.40
CA LYS A 74 13.28 -6.12 -3.88
C LYS A 74 12.43 -6.39 -2.64
N THR A 75 11.12 -6.26 -2.77
CA THR A 75 10.18 -6.45 -1.66
C THR A 75 9.53 -7.82 -1.69
N GLN A 76 9.01 -8.26 -0.55
CA GLN A 76 8.23 -9.49 -0.44
C GLN A 76 6.96 -9.27 0.38
N ILE A 77 5.94 -10.09 0.11
CA ILE A 77 4.74 -10.14 0.94
C ILE A 77 5.09 -10.90 2.23
N LEU A 78 4.80 -10.29 3.37
CA LEU A 78 4.98 -10.88 4.69
C LEU A 78 3.61 -11.25 5.31
N PRO A 79 3.56 -12.22 6.24
CA PRO A 79 2.36 -12.48 7.02
C PRO A 79 1.92 -11.22 7.77
N LEU A 80 0.64 -10.86 7.62
CA LEU A 80 0.04 -9.71 8.30
C LEU A 80 -0.94 -10.21 9.36
N LYS A 81 -0.74 -9.76 10.60
CA LYS A 81 -1.74 -9.86 11.66
C LYS A 81 -2.09 -8.46 12.12
N SER A 82 -3.30 -8.00 11.79
CA SER A 82 -3.71 -6.62 12.06
C SER A 82 -5.01 -6.52 12.84
N ASP A 83 -4.99 -5.68 13.87
CA ASP A 83 -6.19 -5.26 14.58
C ASP A 83 -6.99 -4.20 13.80
N VAL A 84 -6.36 -3.56 12.81
CA VAL A 84 -6.92 -2.44 12.04
C VAL A 84 -7.62 -2.89 10.77
N PHE A 85 -7.07 -3.89 10.07
CA PHE A 85 -7.54 -4.29 8.74
C PHE A 85 -8.49 -5.49 8.77
N SER A 86 -9.56 -5.47 7.97
CA SER A 86 -10.34 -6.68 7.68
C SER A 86 -9.62 -7.57 6.67
N GLU A 87 -8.96 -6.93 5.70
CA GLU A 87 -8.12 -7.54 4.68
C GLU A 87 -6.95 -6.60 4.42
N GLY A 88 -5.74 -7.15 4.32
CA GLY A 88 -4.54 -6.32 4.13
C GLY A 88 -3.33 -7.12 3.70
N ILE A 89 -2.29 -6.38 3.30
CA ILE A 89 -1.00 -6.91 2.88
C ILE A 89 0.08 -6.16 3.66
N ALA A 90 1.07 -6.91 4.15
CA ALA A 90 2.35 -6.38 4.60
C ALA A 90 3.38 -6.57 3.49
N ILE A 91 4.05 -5.49 3.11
CA ILE A 91 5.21 -5.52 2.22
C ILE A 91 6.46 -5.29 3.06
N GLY A 92 7.43 -6.19 2.95
CA GLY A 92 8.68 -6.12 3.68
C GLY A 92 9.92 -6.22 2.79
N PHE A 93 11.06 -5.97 3.43
CA PHE A 93 12.40 -6.17 2.88
C PHE A 93 13.20 -7.02 3.87
N GLY A 94 13.54 -8.24 3.47
CA GLY A 94 13.97 -9.25 4.44
C GLY A 94 12.87 -9.52 5.46
N ASN A 95 13.18 -9.46 6.75
CA ASN A 95 12.21 -9.65 7.84
C ASN A 95 11.54 -8.34 8.29
N ASP A 96 11.99 -7.19 7.79
CA ASP A 96 11.48 -5.89 8.20
C ASP A 96 10.22 -5.53 7.39
N VAL A 97 9.15 -5.15 8.09
CA VAL A 97 7.91 -4.65 7.47
C VAL A 97 8.10 -3.18 7.09
N LEU A 98 7.99 -2.87 5.80
CA LEU A 98 8.12 -1.50 5.28
C LEU A 98 6.80 -0.77 5.24
N VAL A 99 5.73 -1.48 4.87
CA VAL A 99 4.38 -0.92 4.81
C VAL A 99 3.35 -2.00 5.06
N GLU A 100 2.34 -1.66 5.85
CA GLU A 100 1.11 -2.43 5.95
C GLU A 100 -0.02 -1.60 5.35
N TYR A 101 -0.87 -2.23 4.56
CA TYR A 101 -2.01 -1.54 3.99
C TYR A 101 -3.21 -2.46 3.79
N GLY A 102 -4.41 -1.89 3.82
CA GLY A 102 -5.61 -2.65 3.59
C GLY A 102 -6.92 -1.91 3.86
N VAL A 103 -8.00 -2.69 3.90
CA VAL A 103 -9.36 -2.21 4.18
C VAL A 103 -9.53 -2.09 5.69
N VAL A 104 -9.88 -0.90 6.18
CA VAL A 104 -10.11 -0.67 7.62
C VAL A 104 -11.35 -1.42 8.08
N LYS A 105 -11.29 -2.11 9.22
CA LYS A 105 -12.42 -2.87 9.78
C LYS A 105 -13.65 -1.98 9.95
N LYS A 106 -14.82 -2.50 9.55
CA LYS A 106 -16.12 -1.84 9.76
C LYS A 106 -16.40 -1.52 11.23
N SER A 107 -15.91 -2.35 12.16
CA SER A 107 -16.03 -2.09 13.60
C SER A 107 -15.35 -0.79 14.00
N ILE A 108 -14.14 -0.51 13.49
CA ILE A 108 -13.43 0.75 13.74
C ILE A 108 -14.18 1.90 13.09
N LEU A 109 -14.53 1.80 11.80
CA LEU A 109 -15.22 2.85 11.06
C LEU A 109 -16.54 3.28 11.72
N LYS A 110 -17.28 2.33 12.30
CA LYS A 110 -18.52 2.60 13.04
C LYS A 110 -18.33 3.52 14.24
N HIS A 111 -17.20 3.44 14.96
CA HIS A 111 -16.91 4.34 16.08
C HIS A 111 -16.73 5.79 15.63
N PHE A 112 -16.34 6.00 14.36
CA PHE A 112 -16.15 7.32 13.76
C PHE A 112 -17.34 7.79 12.89
N ASP A 113 -18.45 7.03 12.90
CA ASP A 113 -19.63 7.24 12.04
C ASP A 113 -19.29 7.30 10.53
N ILE A 114 -18.29 6.53 10.10
CA ILE A 114 -17.90 6.42 8.69
C ILE A 114 -18.58 5.19 8.08
N LYS A 115 -19.44 5.42 7.08
CA LYS A 115 -20.21 4.36 6.39
C LYS A 115 -19.52 3.82 5.13
N GLN A 116 -18.73 4.66 4.47
CA GLN A 116 -18.00 4.33 3.25
C GLN A 116 -16.72 3.54 3.56
N GLU A 117 -16.28 2.71 2.61
CA GLU A 117 -15.05 1.93 2.74
C GLU A 117 -13.83 2.86 2.82
N VAL A 118 -12.90 2.56 3.72
CA VAL A 118 -11.65 3.30 3.88
C VAL A 118 -10.49 2.33 3.69
N LEU A 119 -9.59 2.70 2.78
CA LEU A 119 -8.32 2.04 2.58
C LEU A 119 -7.24 2.87 3.26
N PHE A 120 -6.37 2.19 4.01
CA PHE A 120 -5.33 2.82 4.81
C PHE A 120 -3.99 2.11 4.60
N ALA A 121 -2.91 2.88 4.54
CA ALA A 121 -1.54 2.38 4.51
C ALA A 121 -0.70 3.10 5.54
N ASP A 122 0.17 2.36 6.22
CA ASP A 122 1.14 2.89 7.16
C ASP A 122 2.54 2.39 6.80
N PHE A 123 3.41 3.32 6.43
CA PHE A 123 4.77 3.05 6.02
C PHE A 123 5.73 3.34 7.16
N ASN A 124 6.59 2.39 7.50
CA ASN A 124 7.71 2.62 8.41
C ASN A 124 8.75 3.50 7.73
N TRP A 125 8.61 4.81 7.92
CA TRP A 125 9.40 5.80 7.22
C TRP A 125 10.88 5.76 7.65
N ALA A 126 11.15 5.40 8.90
CA ALA A 126 12.52 5.25 9.38
C ALA A 126 13.28 4.14 8.65
N LEU A 127 12.63 2.99 8.40
CA LEU A 127 13.23 1.89 7.64
C LEU A 127 13.36 2.23 6.15
N ILE A 128 12.33 2.84 5.57
CA ILE A 128 12.37 3.28 4.17
C ILE A 128 13.57 4.19 3.91
N LEU A 129 13.78 5.19 4.76
CA LEU A 129 14.92 6.11 4.65
C LEU A 129 16.28 5.40 4.71
N LYS A 130 16.40 4.31 5.48
CA LYS A 130 17.64 3.50 5.56
C LYS A 130 17.88 2.69 4.28
N LEU A 131 16.82 2.33 3.56
CA LEU A 131 16.92 1.56 2.32
C LEU A 131 17.15 2.42 1.08
N LEU A 132 16.97 3.74 1.17
CA LEU A 132 17.25 4.63 0.07
C LEU A 132 18.73 4.60 -0.29
N SER A 133 19.03 4.25 -1.53
CA SER A 133 20.37 4.36 -2.10
C SER A 133 20.41 5.47 -3.14
N ASN A 134 21.41 6.33 -3.05
CA ASN A 134 21.66 7.38 -4.04
C ASN A 134 22.48 6.89 -5.24
N THR A 135 22.84 5.60 -5.28
CA THR A 135 23.67 5.05 -6.36
C THR A 135 22.81 4.57 -7.52
N ILE A 136 22.78 5.34 -8.61
CA ILE A 136 22.23 4.89 -9.88
C ILE A 136 23.25 3.93 -10.51
N LYS A 137 22.93 2.64 -10.58
CA LYS A 137 23.72 1.67 -11.35
C LYS A 137 23.29 1.75 -12.80
N PHE A 138 24.22 2.11 -13.68
CA PHE A 138 23.98 2.04 -15.10
C PHE A 138 23.91 0.58 -15.54
N THR A 139 22.82 0.24 -16.20
CA THR A 139 22.64 -1.03 -16.93
C THR A 139 22.69 -0.71 -18.41
N GLU A 140 23.56 -1.40 -19.16
CA GLU A 140 23.68 -1.19 -20.60
C GLU A 140 22.34 -1.52 -21.29
N ILE A 141 21.94 -0.67 -22.24
CA ILE A 141 20.71 -0.89 -23.01
C ILE A 141 20.95 -2.11 -23.92
N PRO A 142 20.02 -3.09 -23.96
CA PRO A 142 20.15 -4.24 -24.84
C PRO A 142 20.35 -3.83 -26.30
N LYS A 143 21.36 -4.37 -26.96
CA LYS A 143 21.66 -4.12 -28.38
C LYS A 143 20.73 -4.86 -29.35
N TYR A 144 19.98 -5.83 -28.84
CA TYR A 144 19.12 -6.73 -29.60
C TYR A 144 17.67 -6.61 -29.10
N PRO A 145 16.68 -6.85 -29.98
CA PRO A 145 15.28 -6.75 -29.60
C PRO A 145 14.89 -7.80 -28.56
N GLU A 146 13.92 -7.48 -27.71
CA GLU A 146 13.34 -8.42 -26.77
C GLU A 146 12.51 -9.51 -27.48
N VAL A 147 12.49 -10.71 -26.92
CA VAL A 147 11.62 -11.80 -27.38
C VAL A 147 10.59 -12.08 -26.29
N ARG A 148 9.32 -11.90 -26.63
CA ARG A 148 8.19 -12.19 -25.73
C ARG A 148 7.56 -13.54 -26.06
N ARG A 149 7.23 -14.31 -25.03
CA ARG A 149 6.43 -15.55 -25.12
C ARG A 149 5.29 -15.47 -24.13
N ASP A 150 4.09 -15.79 -24.58
CA ASP A 150 2.94 -15.91 -23.69
C ASP A 150 2.73 -17.38 -23.32
N LEU A 151 2.41 -17.64 -22.04
CA LEU A 151 2.14 -18.96 -21.51
C LEU A 151 0.74 -18.99 -20.89
N SER A 152 -0.02 -20.04 -21.19
CA SER A 152 -1.29 -20.34 -20.51
C SER A 152 -1.06 -21.51 -19.57
N LEU A 153 -1.21 -21.28 -18.27
CA LEU A 153 -0.96 -22.28 -17.22
C LEU A 153 -2.28 -22.68 -16.56
N LEU A 154 -2.56 -23.98 -16.46
CA LEU A 154 -3.66 -24.53 -15.69
C LEU A 154 -3.12 -24.92 -14.30
N LEU A 155 -3.68 -24.34 -13.24
CA LEU A 155 -3.17 -24.45 -11.86
C LEU A 155 -4.34 -24.62 -10.88
N ASP A 156 -4.04 -25.12 -9.68
CA ASP A 156 -5.00 -25.17 -8.57
C ASP A 156 -5.31 -23.76 -8.02
N ASP A 157 -6.55 -23.51 -7.61
CA ASP A 157 -7.03 -22.21 -7.10
C ASP A 157 -6.25 -21.69 -5.87
N GLY A 158 -5.63 -22.59 -5.10
CA GLY A 158 -4.82 -22.24 -3.94
C GLY A 158 -3.43 -21.70 -4.28
N VAL A 159 -2.99 -21.79 -5.53
CA VAL A 159 -1.68 -21.32 -5.96
C VAL A 159 -1.71 -19.80 -6.11
N SER A 160 -0.96 -19.10 -5.25
CA SER A 160 -0.86 -17.65 -5.33
C SER A 160 -0.07 -17.21 -6.58
N PHE A 161 -0.48 -16.09 -7.18
CA PHE A 161 0.25 -15.50 -8.29
C PHE A 161 1.71 -15.17 -7.94
N ASP A 162 1.98 -14.75 -6.71
CA ASP A 162 3.33 -14.44 -6.22
C ASP A 162 4.27 -15.65 -6.27
N THR A 163 3.76 -16.86 -5.96
CA THR A 163 4.51 -18.11 -6.07
C THR A 163 4.97 -18.35 -7.50
N ILE A 164 4.09 -18.14 -8.49
CA ILE A 164 4.40 -18.33 -9.90
C ILE A 164 5.42 -17.28 -10.36
N TYR A 165 5.20 -16.01 -9.99
CA TYR A 165 6.05 -14.89 -10.37
C TYR A 165 7.49 -15.04 -9.87
N LYS A 166 7.70 -15.62 -8.68
CA LYS A 166 9.03 -15.87 -8.11
C LYS A 166 9.80 -17.03 -8.75
N LEU A 167 9.10 -17.94 -9.45
CA LEU A 167 9.72 -19.08 -10.14
C LEU A 167 10.22 -18.71 -11.54
N ALA A 168 9.70 -17.62 -12.12
CA ALA A 168 10.09 -17.09 -13.43
C ALA A 168 11.37 -16.24 -13.33
#